data_AF-A0A235EJF1-F1
#
_entry.id   AF-A0A235EJF1-F1
#
_cell.length_a   1.000
_cell.length_b   1.000
_cell.length_c   1.000
_cell.angle_alpha   90.00
_cell.angle_beta   90.00
_cell.angle_gamma   90.00
#
_symmetry.space_group_name_H-M   'P 1'
#
loop_
_entity.id
_entity.type
_entity.pdbx_description
1 polymer ?
#
loop_
_entity_poly.entity_id
_entity_poly.type
_entity_poly.pdbx_seq_one_letter_code
_entity_poly.pdbx_strand_id
1 'polypeptide(L)'
;MKQVHATILGFLLAPLVPAALLSLTSPDLTNGSWKMTGTWVIVFYQFTLIVTGALGIPLYLVIRRWRQVTWWSALLSGAAVGTALCTVTQATAHAALFGAGAGAAEALVFWAVLRLGRAS
;
A
#
# COMPACT_ATOMS: atom_id res chain seq x y z
N MET A 1 2.70 -16.57 -15.63
CA MET A 1 3.01 -15.12 -15.74
C MET A 1 4.48 -14.90 -15.37
N LYS A 2 5.28 -14.20 -16.20
CA LYS A 2 6.69 -13.93 -15.82
C LYS A 2 6.73 -13.03 -14.58
N GLN A 3 7.69 -13.26 -13.68
CA GLN A 3 7.82 -12.53 -12.40
C GLN A 3 7.87 -11.00 -12.54
N VAL A 4 8.42 -10.49 -13.65
CA VAL A 4 8.44 -9.04 -13.95
C VAL A 4 7.03 -8.47 -14.07
N HIS A 5 6.12 -9.15 -14.76
CA HIS A 5 4.73 -8.68 -14.94
C HIS A 5 3.98 -8.67 -13.61
N ALA A 6 4.17 -9.70 -12.77
CA ALA A 6 3.56 -9.74 -11.44
C ALA A 6 4.08 -8.61 -10.53
N THR A 7 5.34 -8.22 -10.68
CA THR A 7 5.92 -7.09 -9.93
C THR A 7 5.30 -5.76 -10.38
N ILE A 8 5.17 -5.55 -11.70
CA ILE A 8 4.54 -4.35 -12.27
C ILE A 8 3.06 -4.27 -11.87
N LEU A 9 2.32 -5.38 -12.00
CA LEU A 9 0.91 -5.43 -11.59
C LEU A 9 0.75 -5.21 -10.08
N GLY A 10 1.60 -5.83 -9.26
CA GLY A 10 1.58 -5.61 -7.81
C GLY A 10 1.83 -4.14 -7.47
N PHE A 11 2.81 -3.52 -8.12
CA PHE A 11 3.14 -2.10 -7.95
C PHE A 11 1.99 -1.16 -8.34
N LEU A 12 1.23 -1.48 -9.39
CA LEU A 12 0.10 -0.67 -9.84
C LEU A 12 -1.17 -0.92 -9.01
N LEU A 13 -1.39 -2.16 -8.54
CA LEU A 13 -2.62 -2.52 -7.84
C LEU A 13 -2.56 -2.28 -6.34
N ALA A 14 -1.42 -2.51 -5.70
CA ALA A 14 -1.29 -2.35 -4.26
C ALA A 14 -1.65 -0.93 -3.75
N PRO A 15 -1.20 0.17 -4.39
CA PRO A 15 -1.48 1.53 -3.94
C PRO A 15 -2.96 1.93 -4.03
N LEU A 16 -3.80 1.16 -4.75
CA LEU A 16 -5.25 1.36 -4.74
C LEU A 16 -5.85 1.12 -3.36
N VAL A 17 -5.26 0.24 -2.55
CA VAL A 17 -5.73 -0.07 -1.20
C VAL A 17 -5.67 1.17 -0.29
N PRO A 18 -4.49 1.78 -0.03
CA PRO A 18 -4.42 2.97 0.80
C PRO A 18 -5.15 4.16 0.15
N ALA A 19 -5.18 4.27 -1.18
CA ALA A 19 -5.93 5.34 -1.85
C ALA A 19 -7.43 5.26 -1.60
N ALA A 20 -8.00 4.05 -1.70
CA ALA A 20 -9.40 3.80 -1.37
C ALA A 20 -9.66 4.05 0.11
N LEU A 21 -8.83 3.51 1.01
CA LEU A 21 -8.98 3.70 2.45
C LEU A 21 -8.93 5.19 2.85
N LEU A 22 -7.98 5.96 2.30
CA LEU A 22 -7.89 7.40 2.55
C LEU A 22 -9.10 8.16 1.99
N SER A 23 -9.58 7.80 0.79
CA SER A 23 -10.77 8.43 0.22
C SER A 23 -12.01 8.25 1.11
N LEU A 24 -12.12 7.11 1.80
CA LEU A 24 -13.22 6.83 2.72
C LEU A 24 -13.16 7.68 4.00
N THR A 25 -12.01 8.26 4.31
CA THR A 25 -11.86 9.22 5.42
C THR A 25 -12.13 10.67 4.99
N SER A 26 -12.46 10.90 3.71
CA SER A 26 -12.70 12.27 3.21
C SER A 26 -13.99 12.87 3.79
N PRO A 27 -14.02 14.19 4.07
CA PRO A 27 -15.23 14.88 4.52
C PRO A 27 -16.39 14.78 3.50
N ASP A 28 -16.06 14.63 2.22
CA ASP A 28 -17.06 14.55 1.16
C ASP A 28 -17.91 13.29 1.24
N LEU A 29 -17.36 12.18 1.77
CA LEU A 29 -18.14 10.97 2.04
C LEU A 29 -19.15 11.22 3.15
N THR A 30 -18.75 11.90 4.23
CA THR A 30 -19.65 12.24 5.35
C THR A 30 -20.78 13.18 4.92
N ASN A 31 -20.54 13.99 3.89
CA ASN A 31 -21.55 14.87 3.29
C ASN A 31 -22.41 14.17 2.20
N GLY A 32 -22.23 12.86 1.98
CA GLY A 32 -23.00 12.06 1.02
C GLY A 32 -22.55 12.19 -0.45
N SER A 33 -21.42 12.85 -0.73
CA SER A 33 -20.91 13.08 -2.08
C SER A 33 -19.99 11.95 -2.56
N TRP A 34 -20.60 10.85 -3.01
CA TRP A 34 -19.86 9.70 -3.57
C TRP A 34 -19.00 10.05 -4.79
N LYS A 35 -19.45 11.00 -5.61
CA LYS A 35 -18.69 11.46 -6.80
C LYS A 35 -17.38 12.15 -6.41
N MET A 36 -17.41 12.98 -5.36
CA MET A 36 -16.18 13.62 -4.86
C MET A 36 -15.29 12.62 -4.14
N THR A 37 -15.87 11.68 -3.39
CA THR A 37 -15.13 10.56 -2.77
C THR A 37 -14.35 9.75 -3.82
N GLY A 38 -14.99 9.42 -4.96
CA GLY A 38 -14.32 8.74 -6.07
C GLY A 38 -13.19 9.56 -6.71
N THR A 39 -13.30 10.89 -6.70
CA THR A 39 -12.24 11.79 -7.19
C THR A 39 -11.02 11.75 -6.26
N TRP A 40 -11.22 11.68 -4.95
CA TRP A 40 -10.15 11.55 -3.96
C TRP A 40 -9.35 10.25 -4.12
N VAL A 41 -9.97 9.15 -4.57
CA VAL A 41 -9.23 7.91 -4.88
C VAL A 41 -8.14 8.18 -5.90
N ILE A 42 -8.44 8.93 -6.97
CA ILE A 42 -7.48 9.24 -8.03
C ILE A 42 -6.33 10.10 -7.48
N VAL A 43 -6.65 11.10 -6.67
CA VAL A 43 -5.66 11.99 -6.05
C VAL A 43 -4.74 11.21 -5.12
N PHE A 44 -5.33 10.47 -4.15
CA PHE A 44 -4.54 9.68 -3.21
C PHE A 44 -3.76 8.57 -3.89
N TYR A 45 -4.27 7.98 -4.97
CA TYR A 45 -3.55 6.97 -5.74
C TYR A 45 -2.22 7.48 -6.28
N GLN A 46 -2.12 8.73 -6.73
CA GLN A 46 -0.83 9.29 -7.17
C GLN A 46 0.18 9.36 -6.01
N PHE A 47 -0.26 9.82 -4.85
CA PHE A 47 0.59 9.89 -3.66
C PHE A 47 1.02 8.51 -3.19
N THR A 48 0.08 7.57 -3.08
CA THR A 48 0.37 6.22 -2.62
C THR A 48 1.30 5.51 -3.61
N LEU A 49 1.08 5.65 -4.93
CA LEU A 49 1.96 5.09 -5.95
C LEU A 49 3.41 5.59 -5.83
N ILE A 50 3.60 6.88 -5.55
CA ILE A 50 4.94 7.45 -5.31
C ILE A 50 5.56 6.84 -4.05
N VAL A 51 4.81 6.73 -2.95
CA VAL A 51 5.29 6.14 -1.70
C VAL A 51 5.64 4.65 -1.89
N THR A 52 4.79 3.88 -2.56
CA THR A 52 5.06 2.47 -2.90
C THR A 52 6.31 2.36 -3.77
N GLY A 53 6.52 3.27 -4.72
CA GLY A 53 7.70 3.28 -5.59
C GLY A 53 8.98 3.64 -4.84
N ALA A 54 8.91 4.66 -3.97
CA ALA A 54 10.05 5.18 -3.24
C ALA A 54 10.46 4.30 -2.06
N LEU A 55 9.50 3.68 -1.36
CA LEU A 55 9.75 2.90 -0.15
C LEU A 55 9.42 1.42 -0.33
N GLY A 56 8.25 1.12 -0.88
CA GLY A 56 7.75 -0.26 -1.04
C GLY A 56 8.62 -1.13 -1.94
N ILE A 57 8.98 -0.65 -3.14
CA ILE A 57 9.80 -1.40 -4.10
C ILE A 57 11.21 -1.65 -3.58
N PRO A 58 11.97 -0.65 -3.07
CA PRO A 58 13.28 -0.91 -2.47
C PRO A 58 13.21 -1.90 -1.31
N LEU A 59 12.22 -1.76 -0.42
CA LEU A 59 12.03 -2.68 0.70
C LEU A 59 11.76 -4.11 0.23
N TYR A 60 10.90 -4.27 -0.79
CA TYR A 60 10.66 -5.56 -1.43
C TYR A 60 11.95 -6.16 -2.00
N LEU A 61 12.78 -5.38 -2.69
CA LEU A 61 14.04 -5.86 -3.27
C LEU A 61 15.02 -6.33 -2.18
N VAL A 62 15.08 -5.62 -1.05
CA VAL A 62 15.88 -6.01 0.12
C VAL A 62 15.38 -7.33 0.70
N ILE A 63 14.08 -7.46 0.98
CA ILE A 63 13.49 -8.69 1.55
C ILE A 63 13.63 -9.86 0.58
N ARG A 64 13.49 -9.61 -0.74
CA ARG A 64 13.66 -10.62 -1.79
C ARG A 64 15.06 -11.23 -1.76
N ARG A 65 16.09 -10.48 -1.40
CA ARG A 65 17.48 -10.97 -1.34
C ARG A 65 17.62 -12.16 -0.41
N TRP A 66 16.84 -12.22 0.68
CA TRP A 66 16.84 -13.32 1.64
C TRP A 66 15.92 -14.48 1.27
N ARG A 67 15.31 -14.47 0.06
CA ARG A 67 14.38 -15.49 -0.46
C ARG A 67 13.12 -15.76 0.38
N GLN A 68 12.92 -15.08 1.51
CA GLN A 68 11.78 -15.29 2.42
C GLN A 68 10.70 -14.21 2.28
N VAL A 69 10.21 -13.97 1.06
CA VAL A 69 9.03 -13.10 0.89
C VAL A 69 7.76 -13.88 1.28
N THR A 70 7.51 -14.00 2.57
CA THR A 70 6.33 -14.62 3.18
C THR A 70 5.23 -13.57 3.41
N TRP A 71 3.99 -14.00 3.64
CA TRP A 71 2.90 -13.07 3.97
C TRP A 71 3.18 -12.28 5.26
N TRP A 72 3.80 -12.92 6.25
CA TRP A 72 4.24 -12.27 7.48
C TRP A 72 5.25 -11.16 7.21
N SER A 73 6.24 -11.39 6.34
CA SER A 73 7.22 -10.36 5.99
C SER A 73 6.58 -9.18 5.27
N ALA A 74 5.61 -9.43 4.39
CA ALA A 74 4.85 -8.38 3.71
C ALA A 74 4.00 -7.57 4.68
N LEU A 75 3.26 -8.24 5.57
CA LEU A 75 2.43 -7.61 6.59
C LEU A 75 3.26 -6.71 7.50
N LEU A 76 4.35 -7.24 8.07
CA LEU A 76 5.22 -6.50 8.99
C LEU A 76 5.93 -5.33 8.32
N SER A 77 6.45 -5.52 7.11
CA SER A 77 7.12 -4.45 6.35
C SER A 77 6.15 -3.34 5.96
N GLY A 78 4.95 -3.69 5.49
CA GLY A 78 3.89 -2.73 5.19
C GLY A 78 3.44 -1.94 6.43
N ALA A 79 3.18 -2.63 7.54
CA ALA A 79 2.82 -2.00 8.80
C ALA A 79 3.90 -1.04 9.30
N ALA A 80 5.17 -1.46 9.22
CA ALA A 80 6.31 -0.64 9.64
C ALA A 80 6.44 0.63 8.79
N VAL A 81 6.35 0.52 7.46
CA VAL A 81 6.41 1.68 6.55
C VAL A 81 5.25 2.63 6.79
N GLY A 82 4.02 2.11 6.92
CA GLY A 82 2.83 2.91 7.19
C GLY A 82 2.92 3.66 8.52
N THR A 83 3.38 2.98 9.57
CA THR A 83 3.64 3.60 10.88
C THR A 83 4.71 4.67 10.79
N ALA A 84 5.85 4.35 10.15
CA ALA A 84 6.98 5.26 10.02
C ALA A 84 6.57 6.55 9.29
N LEU A 85 5.81 6.44 8.20
CA LEU A 85 5.31 7.60 7.47
C LEU A 85 4.47 8.51 8.36
N CYS A 86 3.55 7.95 9.15
CA CYS A 86 2.73 8.70 10.10
C CYS A 86 3.56 9.34 11.23
N THR A 87 4.62 8.68 11.71
CA THR A 87 5.51 9.28 12.72
C THR A 87 6.31 10.46 12.17
N VAL A 88 6.78 10.36 10.92
CA VAL A 88 7.55 11.43 10.26
C VAL A 88 6.66 12.66 10.01
N THR A 89 5.38 12.46 9.69
CA THR A 89 4.42 13.54 9.49
C THR A 89 3.77 14.05 10.79
N GLN A 90 4.26 13.59 11.95
CA GLN A 90 3.73 13.95 13.28
C GLN A 90 2.21 13.70 13.40
N ALA A 91 1.72 12.66 12.75
CA ALA A 91 0.31 12.30 12.78
C ALA A 91 -0.09 11.78 14.18
N THR A 92 -1.39 11.83 14.47
CA THR A 92 -1.93 11.31 15.73
C THR A 92 -1.69 9.80 15.86
N ALA A 93 -1.70 9.27 17.09
CA ALA A 93 -1.58 7.83 17.31
C ALA A 93 -2.67 7.03 16.56
N HIS A 94 -3.89 7.58 16.47
CA HIS A 94 -4.96 6.98 15.69
C HIS A 94 -4.63 6.92 14.18
N ALA A 95 -4.10 8.00 13.62
CA ALA A 95 -3.64 8.02 12.24
C ALA A 95 -2.46 7.06 11.99
N ALA A 96 -1.56 6.91 12.96
CA ALA A 96 -0.46 5.94 12.87
C ALA A 96 -0.96 4.49 12.85
N LEU A 97 -1.96 4.14 13.68
CA LEU A 97 -2.61 2.83 13.64
C LEU A 97 -3.32 2.59 12.31
N PHE A 98 -4.01 3.60 11.78
CA PHE A 98 -4.62 3.53 10.45
C PHE A 98 -3.57 3.33 9.36
N GLY A 99 -2.48 4.10 9.38
CA GLY A 99 -1.36 3.98 8.45
C GLY A 99 -0.71 2.61 8.49
N ALA A 100 -0.50 2.05 9.69
CA ALA A 100 -0.01 0.68 9.87
C ALA A 100 -0.92 -0.36 9.21
N GLY A 101 -2.24 -0.25 9.44
CA GLY A 101 -3.23 -1.14 8.84
C GLY A 101 -3.29 -1.02 7.31
N ALA A 102 -3.31 0.21 6.80
CA ALA A 102 -3.34 0.49 5.36
C ALA A 102 -2.09 -0.03 4.66
N GLY A 103 -0.90 0.25 5.21
CA GLY A 103 0.37 -0.23 4.68
C GLY A 103 0.49 -1.75 4.73
N ALA A 104 0.01 -2.40 5.80
CA ALA A 104 -0.04 -3.86 5.89
C ALA A 104 -0.93 -4.47 4.80
N ALA A 105 -2.13 -3.90 4.59
CA ALA A 105 -3.06 -4.36 3.57
C ALA A 105 -2.50 -4.16 2.15
N GLU A 106 -1.89 -3.01 1.87
CA GLU A 106 -1.16 -2.72 0.63
C GLU A 106 -0.10 -3.78 0.33
N ALA A 107 0.80 -4.02 1.30
CA ALA A 107 1.90 -4.96 1.13
C ALA A 107 1.42 -6.41 0.97
N LEU A 108 0.32 -6.79 1.63
CA LEU A 108 -0.33 -8.09 1.43
C LEU A 108 -0.91 -8.24 0.02
N VAL A 109 -1.56 -7.20 -0.52
CA VAL A 109 -2.05 -7.21 -1.91
C VAL A 109 -0.89 -7.33 -2.89
N PHE A 110 0.18 -6.55 -2.70
CA PHE A 110 1.40 -6.67 -3.50
C PHE A 110 1.95 -8.09 -3.49
N TRP A 111 2.05 -8.69 -2.30
CA TRP A 111 2.53 -10.05 -2.12
C TRP A 111 1.63 -11.10 -2.77
N ALA A 112 0.30 -10.93 -2.69
CA ALA A 112 -0.65 -11.84 -3.30
C ALA A 112 -0.51 -11.84 -4.82
N VAL A 113 -0.39 -10.66 -5.45
CA VAL A 113 -0.12 -10.54 -6.89
C VAL A 113 1.23 -11.14 -7.25
N LEU A 114 2.25 -10.92 -6.43
CA LEU A 114 3.58 -11.49 -6.65
C LEU A 114 3.57 -13.02 -6.64
N ARG A 115 2.75 -13.66 -5.79
CA ARG A 115 2.62 -15.14 -5.77
C ARG A 115 2.13 -15.69 -7.11
N LEU A 116 1.22 -14.98 -7.79
CA LEU A 116 0.69 -15.41 -9.10
C LEU A 116 1.79 -15.50 -10.17
N GLY A 117 2.87 -14.71 -10.04
CA GLY A 117 4.03 -14.76 -10.94
C GLY A 117 5.09 -15.79 -10.56
N ARG A 118 5.01 -16.42 -9.38
CA ARG A 118 5.93 -17.49 -8.92
C ARG A 118 5.40 -18.89 -9.18
N ALA A 119 4.09 -19.04 -9.40
CA ALA A 119 3.43 -20.30 -9.70
C ALA A 119 3.50 -20.68 -11.20
N SER A 120 4.40 -20.05 -11.96
CA SER A 120 4.61 -20.22 -13.41
C SER A 120 6.07 -20.48 -13.70
#